data_AF-A0A4S5E7V4-F1
#
_entry.id   AF-A0A4S5E7V4-F1
#
_cell.length_a   1.000
_cell.length_b   1.000
_cell.length_c   1.000
_cell.angle_alpha   90.00
_cell.angle_beta   90.00
_cell.angle_gamma   90.00
#
_symmetry.space_group_name_H-M   'P 1'
#
loop_
_entity.id
_entity.type
_entity.pdbx_description
1 polymer ?
#
loop_
_entity_poly.entity_id
_entity_poly.type
_entity_poly.pdbx_seq_one_letter_code
_entity_poly.pdbx_strand_id
1 'polypeptide(L)' 'MSRTVWIVCHDETPDNTVLGVFETQAEAEALADEIQDRFENGVIYFSWVVGTRYDGGTRQFVNQTGRRRTNRAGSR' A
#
# COMPACT_ATOMS: atom_id res chain seq x y z
N MET A 1 13.60 20.36 -5.92
CA MET A 1 14.33 19.12 -6.21
C MET A 1 13.49 17.98 -5.65
N SER A 2 12.95 17.12 -6.51
CA SER A 2 12.24 15.90 -6.12
C SER A 2 13.26 14.83 -5.75
N ARG A 3 13.13 14.23 -4.57
CA ARG A 3 14.05 13.17 -4.10
C ARG A 3 13.29 11.87 -3.95
N THR A 4 13.62 10.87 -4.75
CA THR A 4 13.00 9.55 -4.63
C THR A 4 13.63 8.80 -3.47
N VAL A 5 12.81 8.17 -2.65
CA VAL A 5 13.21 7.27 -1.56
C VAL A 5 12.52 5.92 -1.74
N TRP A 6 13.10 4.87 -1.19
CA TRP A 6 12.57 3.52 -1.21
C TRP A 6 12.14 3.13 0.19
N ILE A 7 10.90 2.70 0.35
CA ILE A 7 10.30 2.37 1.65
C ILE A 7 10.10 0.87 1.68
N VAL A 8 10.58 0.23 2.75
CA VAL A 8 10.37 -1.18 3.05
C VAL A 8 9.34 -1.26 4.17
N CYS A 9 8.28 -2.04 3.98
CA CYS A 9 7.24 -2.22 4.99
C CYS A 9 6.76 -3.66 5.07
N HIS A 10 6.29 -4.02 6.26
CA HIS A 10 5.67 -5.31 6.51
C HIS A 10 4.38 -5.44 5.70
N ASP A 11 4.15 -6.59 5.06
CA ASP A 11 2.90 -6.89 4.35
C ASP A 11 1.83 -7.47 5.31
N GLU A 12 1.63 -6.81 6.45
CA GLU A 12 0.66 -7.21 7.46
C GLU A 12 -0.47 -6.19 7.51
N THR A 13 -1.62 -6.58 6.98
CA THR A 13 -2.85 -5.81 7.14
C THR A 13 -3.38 -6.00 8.56
N PRO A 14 -3.77 -4.94 9.29
CA PRO A 14 -4.09 -3.59 8.81
C PRO A 14 -2.98 -2.54 8.96
N ASP A 15 -1.90 -2.85 9.67
CA ASP A 15 -0.84 -1.91 10.04
C ASP A 15 0.46 -2.23 9.30
N ASN A 16 0.56 -1.77 8.04
CA ASN A 16 1.77 -1.87 7.24
C ASN A 16 2.89 -1.04 7.88
N THR A 17 3.65 -1.68 8.78
CA THR A 17 4.69 -1.02 9.56
C THR A 17 5.90 -0.76 8.67
N VAL A 18 6.39 0.49 8.66
CA VAL A 18 7.60 0.87 7.94
C VAL A 18 8.81 0.29 8.68
N LEU A 19 9.57 -0.56 7.99
CA LEU A 19 10.75 -1.24 8.50
C LEU A 19 12.04 -0.47 8.15
N GLY A 20 12.03 0.29 7.05
CA GLY A 20 13.18 1.08 6.63
C GLY A 20 12.89 2.05 5.48
N VAL A 21 13.71 3.10 5.37
CA VAL A 21 13.67 4.07 4.28
C VAL A 21 15.08 4.25 3.72
N PHE A 22 15.23 4.10 2.42
CA PHE A 22 16.50 4.07 1.72
C PHE A 22 16.56 5.08 0.57
N GLU A 23 17.77 5.45 0.17
CA GLU A 23 17.97 6.32 -1.00
C GLU A 23 17.91 5.52 -2.30
N THR A 24 18.34 4.27 -2.28
CA THR A 24 18.44 3.42 -3.46
C THR A 24 17.56 2.18 -3.39
N GLN A 25 17.19 1.65 -4.56
CA GLN A 25 16.41 0.42 -4.66
C GLN A 25 17.19 -0.78 -4.12
N ALA A 26 18.48 -0.87 -4.45
CA ALA A 26 19.32 -2.01 -4.10
C ALA A 26 19.45 -2.19 -2.58
N GLU A 27 19.53 -1.10 -1.82
CA GLU A 27 19.54 -1.15 -0.35
C GLU A 27 18.21 -1.65 0.21
N ALA A 28 17.09 -1.19 -0.36
CA ALA A 28 15.75 -1.62 0.04
C ALA A 28 15.49 -3.10 -0.27
N GLU A 29 15.91 -3.55 -1.46
CA GLU A 29 15.81 -4.95 -1.90
C GLU A 29 16.69 -5.86 -1.03
N ALA A 30 17.94 -5.47 -0.76
CA ALA A 30 18.84 -6.25 0.09
C ALA A 30 18.26 -6.43 1.51
N LEU A 31 17.65 -5.37 2.07
CA LEU A 31 16.98 -5.51 3.37
C LEU A 31 15.75 -6.42 3.25
N ALA A 32 14.91 -6.22 2.25
CA ALA A 32 13.70 -7.03 2.04
C ALA A 32 14.06 -8.52 1.93
N ASP A 33 15.10 -8.86 1.17
CA ASP A 33 15.58 -10.22 1.02
C ASP A 33 16.11 -10.82 2.33
N GLU A 34 16.77 -10.02 3.17
CA GLU A 34 17.30 -10.48 4.47
C GLU A 34 16.18 -10.80 5.47
N ILE A 35 15.09 -10.03 5.43
CA ILE A 35 14.05 -10.08 6.46
C ILE A 35 12.76 -10.75 6.01
N GLN A 36 12.58 -11.04 4.70
CA GLN A 36 11.36 -11.66 4.17
C GLN A 36 10.97 -12.93 4.94
N ASP A 37 11.95 -13.76 5.29
CA ASP A 37 11.73 -15.04 5.99
C ASP A 37 11.38 -14.87 7.48
N ARG A 38 11.53 -13.66 8.03
CA ARG A 38 11.20 -13.34 9.43
C ARG A 38 9.72 -12.99 9.61
N PHE A 39 9.00 -12.76 8.52
CA PHE A 39 7.64 -12.25 8.51
C PHE A 39 6.73 -13.24 7.79
N GLU A 40 5.62 -13.63 8.42
CA GLU A 40 4.71 -14.66 7.90
C GLU A 40 4.10 -14.28 6.54
N ASN A 41 3.81 -12.98 6.35
CA ASN A 41 3.30 -12.44 5.09
C ASN A 41 4.41 -11.82 4.20
N GLY A 42 5.66 -11.86 4.67
CA GLY A 42 6.79 -11.27 3.97
C GLY A 42 6.82 -9.74 4.05
N VAL A 43 7.67 -9.16 3.21
CA VAL A 43 7.97 -7.73 3.20
C VAL A 43 7.87 -7.20 1.79
N ILE A 44 7.31 -6.00 1.65
CA ILE A 44 7.20 -5.30 0.37
C ILE A 44 8.04 -4.04 0.39
N TYR A 45 8.57 -3.65 -0.78
CA TYR A 45 9.27 -2.38 -0.95
C TYR A 45 8.73 -1.60 -2.15
N PHE A 46 8.66 -0.27 -2.02
CA PHE A 46 8.18 0.61 -3.10
C PHE A 46 8.87 1.98 -3.08
N SER A 47 8.94 2.62 -4.25
CA SER A 47 9.52 3.96 -4.41
C SER A 47 8.51 5.07 -4.11
N TRP A 48 8.94 6.11 -3.42
CA TRP A 48 8.15 7.32 -3.13
C TRP A 48 8.93 8.59 -3.46
N VAL A 49 8.30 9.57 -4.12
CA VAL A 49 8.95 10.83 -4.49
C VAL A 49 8.70 11.90 -3.41
N VAL A 50 9.73 12.18 -2.60
CA VAL A 50 9.75 13.25 -1.60
C VAL A 50 9.79 14.61 -2.30
N GLY A 51 8.90 15.51 -1.89
CA GLY A 51 8.76 16.85 -2.47
C GLY A 51 7.41 17.07 -3.15
N THR A 52 6.63 16.02 -3.38
CA THR A 52 5.20 16.16 -3.66
C THR A 52 4.47 16.10 -2.32
N ARG A 53 3.96 17.25 -1.86
CA ARG A 53 2.99 17.26 -0.76
C ARG A 53 1.76 16.53 -1.30
N TYR A 54 1.46 15.36 -0.73
CA TYR A 54 0.27 14.62 -1.13
C TYR A 54 -0.92 15.26 -0.42
N ASP A 55 -1.54 16.23 -1.08
CA ASP A 55 -2.68 16.99 -0.57
C ASP A 55 -4.01 16.22 -0.70
N GLY A 56 -3.97 15.02 -1.29
CA GLY A 56 -5.13 14.28 -1.79
C GLY A 56 -6.02 13.61 -0.73
N GLY A 57 -5.64 13.65 0.55
CA GLY A 57 -6.37 13.00 1.62
C GLY A 57 -6.40 11.46 1.51
N THR A 58 -6.83 10.81 2.59
CA THR A 58 -7.00 9.36 2.65
C THR A 58 -8.05 8.92 1.63
N ARG A 59 -7.64 8.31 0.51
CA ARG A 59 -8.58 7.65 -0.41
C ARG A 59 -9.15 6.42 0.29
N GLN A 60 -10.30 6.60 0.94
CA GLN A 60 -11.13 5.46 1.32
C GLN A 60 -11.70 4.86 0.03
N PHE A 61 -11.19 3.70 -0.37
CA PHE A 61 -11.87 2.85 -1.34
C PHE A 61 -13.11 2.26 -0.66
N VAL A 62 -14.22 3.02 -0.65
CA VAL A 62 -15.51 2.44 -0.29
C VAL A 62 -15.87 1.46 -1.39
N ASN A 63 -15.82 0.18 -1.05
CA ASN A 63 -16.21 -0.92 -1.91
C ASN A 63 -17.72 -0.80 -2.25
N GLN A 64 -18.07 -0.04 -3.29
CA GLN A 64 -19.43 -0.02 -3.85
C GLN A 64 -19.66 -1.30 -4.68
N THR A 65 -19.76 -2.45 -4.01
CA THR A 65 -20.29 -3.65 -4.65
C THR A 65 -21.46 -4.19 -3.84
N GLY A 66 -22.59 -3.54 -4.03
CA GLY A 66 -23.87 -3.94 -3.43
C GLY A 66 -25.09 -3.51 -4.24
N ARG A 67 -24.98 -3.22 -5.55
CA ARG A 67 -26.16 -3.12 -6.42
C ARG A 67 -26.65 -4.53 -6.76
N ARG A 68 -27.53 -5.09 -5.91
CA ARG A 68 -28.38 -6.22 -6.29
C ARG A 68 -29.85 -5.94 -5.94
N ARG A 69 -30.54 -5.47 -6.99
CA ARG A 69 -31.91 -5.76 -7.43
C ARG A 69 -32.95 -6.08 -6.35
N THR A 70 -33.91 -5.18 -6.17
CA THR A 70 -35.29 -5.56 -5.84
C THR A 70 -36.15 -5.37 -7.09
N ASN A 71 -36.53 -6.48 -7.73
CA ASN A 71 -37.58 -6.48 -8.75
C ASN A 71 -38.90 -6.16 -8.05
N ARG A 72 -39.45 -4.96 -8.28
CA ARG A 72 -40.82 -4.63 -7.89
C ARG A 72 -41.77 -5.18 -8.96
N ALA A 73 -42.38 -6.31 -8.66
CA ALA A 73 -43.41 -6.93 -9.47
C ALA A 73 -44.72 -6.11 -9.43
N GLY A 74 -45.33 -5.93 -10.60
CA GLY A 74 -46.78 -5.99 -10.81
C GLY A 74 -47.64 -4.82 -10.32
N SER A 75 -48.04 -3.94 -11.23
CA SER A 75 -49.41 -3.40 -11.25
C SER A 75 -49.86 -3.19 -12.69
N ARG A 76 -50.81 -4.02 -13.11
CA ARG A 76 -51.78 -3.75 -14.16
C ARG A 76 -53.15 -3.89 -13.51
#